data_AF-A0A7K4AQ26-F1
#
_entry.id   AF-A0A7K4AQ26-F1
#
_cell.length_a   1.000
_cell.length_b   1.000
_cell.length_c   1.000
_cell.angle_alpha   90.00
_cell.angle_beta   90.00
_cell.angle_gamma   90.00
#
_symmetry.space_group_name_H-M   'P 1'
#
loop_
_entity.id
_entity.type
_entity.pdbx_description
1 polymer ?
#
loop_
_entity_poly.entity_id
_entity_poly.type
_entity_poly.pdbx_seq_one_letter_code
_entity_poly.pdbx_strand_id
1 'polypeptide(L)'
;MINRGVEECLAREHIICIIKRASFRPPPEPTVMLLSDNGVVLGEEILPSKKKEFMANNEEEIIWLSEEFVMYPSRVGNKKEYFVMPPVSFIEVEELGMENVVSCSPSAPADMMLRQMHGLEDNPRLASILVGFDPPNGVEI
;
A
#
# COMPACT_ATOMS: atom_id res chain seq x y z
N MET A 1 13.18 -4.52 2.06
CA MET A 1 11.78 -4.12 1.88
C MET A 1 11.10 -5.21 1.05
N ILE A 2 9.89 -5.59 1.40
CA ILE A 2 9.09 -6.61 0.70
C ILE A 2 7.81 -5.91 0.22
N ASN A 3 7.48 -6.00 -1.06
CA ASN A 3 6.26 -5.39 -1.60
C ASN A 3 5.20 -6.47 -1.83
N ARG A 4 4.51 -6.83 -0.76
CA ARG A 4 3.44 -7.84 -0.79
C ARG A 4 2.27 -7.39 -1.65
N GLY A 5 1.97 -6.10 -1.67
CA GLY A 5 0.92 -5.56 -2.53
C GLY A 5 1.15 -5.87 -4.01
N VAL A 6 2.41 -5.77 -4.49
CA VAL A 6 2.76 -6.16 -5.87
C VAL A 6 2.62 -7.67 -6.08
N GLU A 7 3.13 -8.49 -5.16
CA GLU A 7 3.00 -9.95 -5.25
C GLU A 7 1.54 -10.40 -5.34
N GLU A 8 0.67 -9.81 -4.52
CA GLU A 8 -0.76 -10.11 -4.52
C GLU A 8 -1.48 -9.55 -5.76
N CYS A 9 -1.15 -8.34 -6.22
CA CYS A 9 -1.70 -7.80 -7.46
C CYS A 9 -1.37 -8.69 -8.66
N LEU A 10 -0.12 -9.15 -8.77
CA LEU A 10 0.33 -9.98 -9.89
C LEU A 10 -0.26 -11.40 -9.86
N ALA A 11 -0.88 -11.81 -8.75
CA ALA A 11 -1.57 -13.08 -8.61
C ALA A 11 -3.06 -13.03 -9.03
N ARG A 12 -3.56 -11.86 -9.42
CA ARG A 12 -4.95 -11.67 -9.87
C ARG A 12 -5.11 -11.92 -11.37
N GLU A 13 -6.34 -12.21 -11.78
CA GLU A 13 -6.68 -12.48 -13.18
C GLU A 13 -6.51 -11.25 -14.08
N HIS A 14 -6.96 -10.09 -13.59
CA HIS A 14 -6.82 -8.82 -14.29
C HIS A 14 -6.00 -7.83 -13.47
N ILE A 15 -5.19 -7.04 -14.17
CA ILE A 15 -4.33 -6.02 -13.58
C ILE A 15 -4.42 -4.76 -14.42
N ILE A 16 -4.79 -3.65 -13.79
CA ILE A 16 -4.75 -2.32 -14.40
C ILE A 16 -3.65 -1.47 -13.77
N CYS A 17 -3.00 -0.67 -14.60
CA CYS A 17 -2.05 0.35 -14.14
C CYS A 17 -2.68 1.73 -14.29
N ILE A 18 -2.79 2.46 -13.18
CA ILE A 18 -3.29 3.83 -13.16
C ILE A 18 -2.10 4.77 -12.98
N ILE A 19 -1.88 5.68 -13.92
CA ILE A 19 -0.94 6.79 -13.74
C ILE A 19 -1.70 7.99 -13.21
N LYS A 20 -1.40 8.37 -11.97
CA LYS A 20 -2.12 9.38 -11.21
C LYS A 20 -1.26 10.61 -10.94
N ARG A 21 -1.93 11.71 -10.59
CA ARG A 21 -1.32 12.93 -10.05
C ARG A 21 -1.36 12.93 -8.52
N ALA A 22 -0.60 13.83 -7.89
CA ALA A 22 -0.65 14.08 -6.45
C ALA A 22 -2.06 14.44 -5.90
N SER A 23 -2.97 14.90 -6.76
CA SER A 23 -4.38 15.19 -6.39
C SER A 23 -5.27 13.96 -6.31
N PHE A 24 -4.76 12.77 -6.65
CA PHE A 24 -5.49 11.52 -6.44
C PHE A 24 -5.71 11.29 -4.95
N ARG A 25 -6.78 10.57 -4.59
CA ARG A 25 -7.12 10.36 -3.19
C ARG A 25 -5.95 9.72 -2.41
N PRO A 26 -5.79 10.04 -1.12
CA PRO A 26 -4.90 9.31 -0.23
C PRO A 26 -5.27 7.81 -0.17
N PRO A 27 -4.32 6.94 0.23
CA PRO A 27 -4.63 5.55 0.50
C PRO A 27 -5.60 5.45 1.71
N PRO A 28 -6.47 4.42 1.74
CA PRO A 28 -7.38 4.19 2.87
C PRO A 28 -6.66 3.54 4.07
N GLU A 29 -5.60 2.77 3.83
CA GLU A 29 -4.79 2.09 4.85
C GLU A 29 -3.29 2.44 4.75
N PRO A 30 -2.48 2.16 5.80
CA PRO A 30 -1.02 2.31 5.77
C PRO A 30 -0.38 1.57 4.58
N THR A 31 0.52 2.24 3.89
CA THR A 31 1.24 1.75 2.71
C THR A 31 2.63 1.21 3.03
N VAL A 32 3.09 1.42 4.27
CA VAL A 32 4.36 0.90 4.78
C VAL A 32 4.20 0.45 6.24
N MET A 33 4.66 -0.75 6.54
CA MET A 33 4.73 -1.30 7.89
C MET A 33 6.12 -1.86 8.16
N LEU A 34 6.56 -1.87 9.42
CA LEU A 34 7.70 -2.64 9.87
C LEU A 34 7.20 -3.89 10.59
N LEU A 35 7.45 -5.05 10.01
CA LEU A 35 7.01 -6.34 10.54
C LEU A 35 8.19 -7.20 10.96
N SER A 36 8.01 -7.91 12.07
CA SER A 36 8.85 -9.05 12.44
C SER A 36 8.50 -10.29 11.61
N ASP A 37 9.44 -11.23 11.48
CA ASP A 37 9.25 -12.51 10.78
C ASP A 37 8.13 -13.41 11.36
N ASN A 38 7.69 -13.15 12.59
CA ASN A 38 6.52 -13.78 13.21
C ASN A 38 5.21 -12.99 13.04
N GLY A 39 5.20 -11.90 12.27
CA GLY A 39 4.01 -11.09 11.98
C GLY A 39 3.72 -9.96 12.98
N VAL A 40 4.54 -9.77 14.02
CA VAL A 40 4.38 -8.63 14.95
C VAL A 40 4.65 -7.32 14.21
N VAL A 41 3.71 -6.37 14.30
CA VAL A 41 3.86 -5.00 13.79
C VAL A 41 4.72 -4.20 14.77
N LEU A 42 5.94 -3.88 14.39
CA LEU A 42 6.91 -3.13 15.20
C LEU A 42 6.82 -1.62 14.95
N GLY A 43 6.26 -1.23 13.81
CA GLY A 43 5.99 0.16 13.45
C GLY A 43 5.10 0.24 12.23
N GLU A 44 4.45 1.38 12.03
CA GLU A 44 3.53 1.60 10.93
C GLU A 44 3.45 3.07 10.50
N GLU A 45 3.02 3.26 9.26
CA GLU A 45 2.65 4.56 8.74
C GLU A 45 1.31 5.01 9.34
N ILE A 46 1.27 6.21 9.90
CA ILE A 46 0.07 6.89 10.37
C ILE A 46 -0.34 7.94 9.36
N LEU A 47 -1.35 7.61 8.56
CA LEU A 47 -1.89 8.51 7.55
C LEU A 47 -2.37 9.84 8.17
N PRO A 48 -2.13 11.00 7.51
CA PRO A 48 -2.57 12.30 8.02
C PRO A 48 -4.06 12.36 8.38
N SER A 49 -4.91 11.72 7.59
CA SER A 49 -6.36 11.63 7.80
C SER A 49 -6.74 10.83 9.06
N LYS A 50 -5.88 9.91 9.50
CA LYS A 50 -6.08 9.02 10.65
C LYS A 50 -5.34 9.46 11.89
N LYS A 51 -4.37 10.37 11.79
CA LYS A 51 -3.49 10.80 12.89
C LYS A 51 -4.25 11.26 14.14
N LYS A 52 -5.32 12.05 14.00
CA LYS A 52 -6.12 12.50 15.15
C LYS A 52 -6.82 11.35 15.87
N GLU A 53 -7.41 10.44 15.10
CA GLU A 53 -8.09 9.24 15.63
C GLU A 53 -7.08 8.30 16.30
N PHE A 54 -5.94 8.06 15.64
CA PHE A 54 -4.84 7.28 16.16
C PHE A 54 -4.36 7.83 17.51
N MET A 55 -4.07 9.13 17.61
CA MET A 55 -3.61 9.74 18.86
C MET A 55 -4.66 9.73 19.98
N ALA A 56 -5.94 9.68 19.66
CA ALA A 56 -7.02 9.61 20.66
C ALA A 56 -7.24 8.19 21.20
N ASN A 57 -6.96 7.17 20.38
CA ASN A 57 -7.29 5.78 20.68
C ASN A 57 -6.06 4.89 20.98
N ASN A 58 -4.85 5.35 20.67
CA ASN A 58 -3.63 4.60 20.94
C ASN A 58 -3.20 4.73 22.41
N GLU A 59 -3.22 3.61 23.13
CA GLU A 59 -2.77 3.52 24.53
C GLU A 59 -1.32 3.03 24.66
N GLU A 60 -0.70 2.56 23.57
CA GLU A 60 0.67 2.06 23.58
C GLU A 60 1.70 3.20 23.58
N GLU A 61 2.85 2.96 24.20
CA GLU A 61 4.00 3.83 24.04
C GLU A 61 4.47 3.80 22.58
N ILE A 62 4.65 4.98 21.99
CA ILE A 62 5.09 5.15 20.60
C ILE A 62 6.27 6.10 20.51
N ILE A 63 7.15 5.85 19.53
CA ILE A 63 8.22 6.76 19.14
C ILE A 63 8.03 7.13 17.67
N TRP A 64 7.99 8.43 17.37
CA TRP A 64 7.95 8.93 16.00
C TRP A 64 9.34 8.86 15.37
N LEU A 65 9.48 8.12 14.26
CA LEU A 65 10.69 8.13 13.43
C LEU A 65 10.64 9.20 12.34
N SER A 66 9.44 9.54 11.90
CA SER A 66 9.15 10.63 10.97
C SER A 66 7.81 11.26 11.32
N GLU A 67 7.32 12.22 10.53
CA GLU A 67 6.01 12.85 10.77
C GLU A 67 4.82 11.87 10.68
N GLU A 68 5.00 10.79 9.91
CA GLU A 68 3.96 9.84 9.52
C GLU A 68 4.34 8.40 9.85
N PHE A 69 5.43 8.14 10.59
CA PHE A 69 5.81 6.76 10.95
C PHE A 69 6.12 6.62 12.44
N VAL A 70 5.44 5.68 13.09
CA VAL A 70 5.62 5.37 14.50
C VAL A 70 6.25 3.99 14.70
N MET A 71 6.96 3.85 15.81
CA MET A 71 7.49 2.58 16.33
C MET A 71 6.83 2.27 17.66
N TYR A 72 6.69 0.99 17.98
CA TYR A 72 6.12 0.48 19.22
C TYR A 72 7.21 -0.20 20.06
N PRO A 73 7.90 0.51 20.98
CA PRO A 73 9.08 -0.02 21.68
C PRO A 73 8.79 -1.24 22.56
N SER A 74 7.55 -1.34 23.04
CA SER A 74 7.09 -2.45 23.89
C SER A 74 6.77 -3.72 23.10
N ARG A 75 6.62 -3.63 21.76
CA ARG A 75 6.35 -4.79 20.91
C ARG A 75 7.68 -5.48 20.57
N VAL A 76 7.75 -6.78 20.84
CA VAL A 76 8.97 -7.57 20.63
C VAL A 76 8.76 -8.54 19.47
N GLY A 77 9.57 -8.36 18.43
CA GLY A 77 9.66 -9.27 17.30
C GLY A 77 10.48 -10.52 17.62
N ASN A 78 10.71 -11.35 16.61
CA ASN A 78 11.60 -12.50 16.71
C ASN A 78 12.95 -12.19 16.05
N LYS A 79 13.40 -12.93 15.02
CA LYS A 79 14.81 -12.84 14.59
C LYS A 79 15.08 -11.79 13.53
N LYS A 80 14.07 -11.44 12.73
CA LYS A 80 14.24 -10.58 11.56
C LYS A 80 13.10 -9.58 11.47
N GLU A 81 13.41 -8.43 10.92
CA GLU A 81 12.51 -7.30 10.76
C GLU A 81 12.60 -6.79 9.33
N TYR A 82 11.45 -6.44 8.75
CA TYR A 82 11.36 -6.01 7.37
C TYR A 82 10.33 -4.91 7.21
N PHE A 83 10.69 -3.88 6.44
CA PHE A 83 9.69 -3.00 5.86
C PHE A 83 8.88 -3.76 4.82
N VAL A 84 7.56 -3.73 4.98
CA VAL A 84 6.58 -4.36 4.11
C VAL A 84 5.68 -3.27 3.55
N MET A 85 5.48 -3.28 2.23
CA MET A 85 4.41 -2.54 1.57
C MET A 85 3.23 -3.50 1.44
N PRO A 86 2.18 -3.38 2.26
CA PRO A 86 1.06 -4.29 2.24
C PRO A 86 0.17 -4.07 1.00
N PRO A 87 -0.70 -5.04 0.68
CA PRO A 87 -1.85 -4.78 -0.17
C PRO A 87 -2.74 -3.68 0.42
N VAL A 88 -3.31 -2.84 -0.43
CA VAL A 88 -4.21 -1.73 -0.06
C VAL A 88 -5.53 -1.90 -0.81
N SER A 89 -6.66 -1.65 -0.14
CA SER A 89 -7.98 -1.76 -0.77
C SER A 89 -8.17 -0.75 -1.90
N PHE A 90 -9.08 -1.07 -2.83
CA PHE A 90 -9.43 -0.16 -3.93
C PHE A 90 -10.95 -0.18 -4.13
N ILE A 91 -11.63 0.58 -3.27
CA ILE A 91 -13.09 0.60 -3.15
C ILE A 91 -13.82 0.84 -4.47
N GLU A 92 -13.27 1.66 -5.38
CA GLU A 92 -13.92 1.94 -6.66
C GLU A 92 -14.02 0.70 -7.58
N VAL A 93 -13.13 -0.28 -7.41
CA VAL A 93 -13.18 -1.55 -8.16
C VAL A 93 -14.01 -2.59 -7.40
N GLU A 94 -13.97 -2.58 -6.06
CA GLU A 94 -14.86 -3.40 -5.22
C GLU A 94 -16.34 -3.06 -5.46
N GLU A 95 -16.68 -1.77 -5.57
CA GLU A 95 -18.05 -1.29 -5.83
C GLU A 95 -18.58 -1.68 -7.22
N LEU A 96 -17.70 -2.06 -8.16
CA LEU A 96 -18.08 -2.64 -9.45
C LEU A 96 -18.41 -4.14 -9.35
N GLY A 97 -18.30 -4.72 -8.15
CA GLY A 97 -18.57 -6.12 -7.88
C GLY A 97 -17.39 -7.06 -8.12
N MET A 98 -16.18 -6.54 -8.35
CA MET A 98 -15.00 -7.38 -8.55
C MET A 98 -14.54 -8.03 -7.24
N GLU A 99 -13.91 -9.20 -7.35
CA GLU A 99 -13.44 -10.00 -6.21
C GLU A 99 -11.92 -9.86 -6.03
N ASN A 100 -11.44 -10.18 -4.82
CA ASN A 100 -10.01 -10.19 -4.45
C ASN A 100 -9.24 -8.90 -4.82
N VAL A 101 -9.93 -7.76 -4.79
CA VAL A 101 -9.38 -6.47 -5.19
C VAL A 101 -8.21 -6.10 -4.28
N VAL A 102 -7.09 -5.78 -4.91
CA VAL A 102 -5.87 -5.35 -4.24
C VAL A 102 -5.22 -4.25 -5.08
N SER A 103 -4.66 -3.26 -4.41
CA SER A 103 -3.84 -2.24 -5.05
C SER A 103 -2.50 -2.06 -4.35
N CYS A 104 -1.53 -1.54 -5.10
CA CYS A 104 -0.21 -1.23 -4.56
C CYS A 104 0.53 -0.20 -5.42
N SER A 105 1.51 0.45 -4.82
CA SER A 105 2.52 1.20 -5.54
C SER A 105 3.65 0.26 -5.98
N PRO A 106 4.05 0.23 -7.26
CA PRO A 106 5.22 -0.52 -7.68
C PRO A 106 6.51 0.13 -7.16
N SER A 107 7.64 -0.58 -7.31
CA SER A 107 8.96 -0.01 -6.96
C SER A 107 9.27 1.24 -7.80
N ALA A 108 10.09 2.16 -7.30
CA ALA A 108 10.45 3.38 -8.04
C ALA A 108 10.99 3.12 -9.47
N PRO A 109 11.88 2.13 -9.72
CA PRO A 109 12.27 1.78 -11.09
C PRO A 109 11.11 1.30 -11.97
N ALA A 110 10.19 0.52 -11.41
CA ALA A 110 9.01 0.04 -12.14
C ALA A 110 8.01 1.17 -12.41
N ASP A 111 7.81 2.10 -11.45
CA ASP A 111 7.02 3.31 -11.67
C ASP A 111 7.55 4.14 -12.84
N MET A 112 8.86 4.39 -12.85
CA MET A 112 9.51 5.12 -13.95
C MET A 112 9.31 4.40 -15.29
N MET A 113 9.50 3.08 -15.31
CA MET A 113 9.30 2.27 -16.52
C MET A 113 7.86 2.39 -17.04
N LEU A 114 6.86 2.23 -16.18
CA LEU A 114 5.43 2.33 -16.55
C LEU A 114 5.10 3.71 -17.12
N ARG A 115 5.59 4.78 -16.48
CA ARG A 115 5.38 6.16 -16.99
C ARG A 115 6.02 6.35 -18.37
N GLN A 116 7.26 5.89 -18.56
CA GLN A 116 7.97 6.00 -19.83
C GLN A 116 7.30 5.20 -20.97
N MET A 117 6.79 3.99 -20.68
CA MET A 117 6.04 3.18 -21.65
C MET A 117 4.80 3.90 -22.20
N HIS A 118 4.21 4.80 -21.40
CA HIS A 118 3.06 5.62 -21.79
C HIS A 118 3.43 7.03 -22.27
N GLY A 119 4.71 7.28 -22.59
CA GLY A 119 5.17 8.56 -23.14
C GLY A 119 5.13 9.72 -22.16
N LEU A 120 5.08 9.45 -20.85
CA LEU A 120 5.08 10.48 -19.82
C LEU A 120 6.51 10.80 -19.40
N GLU A 121 6.84 12.08 -19.38
CA GLU A 121 8.13 12.58 -18.92
C GLU A 121 8.36 12.29 -17.43
N ASP A 122 9.61 12.39 -17.01
CA ASP A 122 9.95 12.22 -15.60
C ASP A 122 9.45 13.40 -14.77
N ASN A 123 8.27 13.24 -14.20
CA ASN A 123 7.58 14.25 -13.41
C ASN A 123 7.29 13.70 -12.01
N PRO A 124 7.89 14.28 -10.94
CA PRO A 124 7.72 13.78 -9.57
C PRO A 124 6.29 13.94 -9.03
N ARG A 125 5.41 14.64 -9.76
CA ARG A 125 3.98 14.74 -9.41
C ARG A 125 3.14 13.59 -9.98
N LEU A 126 3.74 12.70 -10.76
CA LEU A 126 3.12 11.51 -11.30
C LEU A 126 3.59 10.29 -10.53
N ALA A 127 2.68 9.34 -10.34
CA ALA A 127 2.97 8.03 -9.78
C ALA A 127 2.03 7.00 -10.38
N SER A 128 2.46 5.75 -10.42
CA SER A 128 1.67 4.61 -10.85
C SER A 128 1.10 3.85 -9.65
N ILE A 129 -0.09 3.29 -9.83
CA ILE A 129 -0.73 2.33 -8.93
C ILE A 129 -1.09 1.12 -9.79
N LEU A 130 -0.77 -0.08 -9.30
CA LEU A 130 -1.33 -1.31 -9.84
C LEU A 130 -2.60 -1.64 -9.05
N VAL A 131 -3.65 -2.08 -9.76
CA VAL A 131 -4.86 -2.63 -9.15
C VAL A 131 -5.10 -4.00 -9.79
N GLY A 132 -4.96 -5.05 -8.99
CA GLY A 132 -5.29 -6.42 -9.36
C GLY A 132 -6.68 -6.79 -8.84
N PHE A 133 -7.44 -7.53 -9.63
CA PHE A 133 -8.77 -8.03 -9.25
C PHE A 133 -9.17 -9.25 -10.08
N ASP A 134 -10.16 -9.98 -9.59
CA ASP A 134 -10.76 -11.13 -10.25
C ASP A 134 -12.23 -10.82 -10.62
N PRO A 135 -12.75 -11.33 -11.74
CA PRO A 135 -14.16 -11.21 -12.06
C PRO A 135 -15.03 -12.04 -11.09
N PRO A 136 -16.31 -11.67 -10.88
CA PRO A 136 -17.26 -12.56 -10.25
C PRO A 136 -17.33 -13.91 -10.98
N ASN A 137 -17.55 -14.99 -10.23
CA ASN A 137 -17.68 -16.33 -10.82
C ASN A 137 -18.63 -16.37 -12.03
N GLY A 138 -18.10 -16.78 -13.18
CA GLY A 138 -18.87 -16.95 -14.43
C GLY A 138 -19.03 -15.67 -15.26
N VAL A 139 -18.33 -14.59 -14.92
CA VAL A 139 -18.26 -13.35 -15.72
C VAL A 139 -16.90 -13.30 -16.41
N GLU A 140 -16.88 -13.19 -17.75
CA GLU A 140 -15.67 -12.80 -18.50
C GLU A 140 -15.70 -11.28 -18.73
N ILE A 141 -14.53 -10.62 -18.61
CA ILE A 141 -14.35 -9.16 -18.77
C ILE A 141 -13.49 -8.87 -19.99
#